data_AF-A0A398B6U3-F1
#
_entry.id   AF-A0A398B6U3-F1
#
_cell.length_a   1.000
_cell.length_b   1.000
_cell.length_c   1.000
_cell.angle_alpha   90.00
_cell.angle_beta   90.00
_cell.angle_gamma   90.00
#
_symmetry.space_group_name_H-M   'P 1'
#
loop_
_entity.id
_entity.type
_entity.pdbx_description
1 polymer ?
#
loop_
_entity_poly.entity_id
_entity_poly.type
_entity_poly.pdbx_seq_one_letter_code
_entity_poly.pdbx_strand_id
1 'polypeptide(L)'
;MKKIVSVLLACIMVMTLVGCGGNSNKHEGEAKTPSGSSVQKGRDYHKVVDDFKSKGFKNIKTEKLEDLITGWITKDGEVKEVSVGGDVDYSPDEWISADTEVIIKYHTFKKEDNESAAESEAKDNSNAEKPKVEKPKVEILTVDNCKELAEILSTKDESDPLIKEFAQKYAGRTIEFDGNTAYVSNHGNYKTRFDYLIYAGDYSKTTFSGPNFQFRDVNYNDLHLTGDNVPDTFGVGLNIHIIATVEEYSETSGLFQLKPVSIKMR
;
A
#
# COMPACT_ATOMS: atom_id res chain seq x y z
N MET A 1 -64.60 32.78 -39.53
CA MET A 1 -64.10 33.35 -38.25
C MET A 1 -62.81 34.10 -38.53
N LYS A 2 -62.73 35.34 -38.02
CA LYS A 2 -61.55 36.17 -37.68
C LYS A 2 -60.47 36.47 -38.74
N LYS A 3 -60.39 37.78 -39.04
CA LYS A 3 -59.32 38.56 -39.70
C LYS A 3 -58.00 38.43 -38.93
N ILE A 4 -56.85 38.42 -39.61
CA ILE A 4 -55.59 38.99 -39.08
C ILE A 4 -54.81 39.68 -40.22
N VAL A 5 -54.72 41.00 -40.08
CA VAL A 5 -53.74 41.93 -40.67
C VAL A 5 -52.51 41.92 -39.76
N SER A 6 -51.29 42.08 -40.31
CA SER A 6 -50.22 42.98 -39.79
C SER A 6 -48.84 42.52 -40.25
N VAL A 7 -48.09 43.34 -41.02
CA VAL A 7 -47.23 44.49 -40.62
C VAL A 7 -45.80 44.04 -40.31
N LEU A 8 -44.87 44.58 -41.11
CA LEU A 8 -43.41 44.53 -40.90
C LEU A 8 -43.03 45.15 -39.55
N LEU A 9 -42.09 44.52 -38.84
CA LEU A 9 -41.27 45.21 -37.85
C LEU A 9 -39.84 44.66 -37.90
N ALA A 10 -38.92 45.49 -38.39
CA ALA A 10 -37.48 45.27 -38.29
C ALA A 10 -37.03 45.62 -36.87
N CYS A 11 -36.50 44.64 -36.15
CA CYS A 11 -35.82 44.86 -34.87
C CYS A 11 -34.33 44.55 -35.05
N ILE A 12 -33.55 45.62 -35.13
CA ILE A 12 -32.09 45.64 -35.00
C ILE A 12 -31.78 45.20 -33.56
N MET A 13 -31.25 43.99 -33.40
CA MET A 13 -30.75 43.52 -32.11
C MET A 13 -29.32 44.03 -31.94
N VAL A 14 -29.19 45.21 -31.34
CA VAL A 14 -27.93 45.67 -30.76
C VAL A 14 -27.61 44.74 -29.60
N MET A 15 -26.66 43.83 -29.78
CA MET A 15 -26.04 43.15 -28.65
C MET A 15 -25.17 44.17 -27.91
N THR A 16 -25.76 44.83 -26.90
CA THR A 16 -24.94 45.36 -25.83
C THR A 16 -24.38 44.17 -25.08
N LEU A 17 -23.09 43.89 -25.33
CA LEU A 17 -22.28 43.15 -24.36
C LEU A 17 -22.20 44.04 -23.11
N VAL A 18 -23.22 43.96 -22.27
CA VAL A 18 -23.06 44.24 -20.85
C VAL A 18 -22.14 43.14 -20.37
N GLY A 19 -20.84 43.41 -20.43
CA GLY A 19 -19.87 42.69 -19.66
C GLY A 19 -20.26 42.88 -18.22
N CYS A 20 -20.99 41.91 -17.67
CA CYS A 20 -20.95 41.65 -16.25
C CYS A 20 -19.48 41.42 -15.93
N GLY A 21 -18.79 42.49 -15.54
CA GLY A 21 -17.56 42.43 -14.77
C GLY A 21 -17.93 41.72 -13.48
N GLY A 22 -17.99 40.39 -13.56
CA GLY A 22 -18.09 39.51 -12.42
C GLY A 22 -16.95 39.90 -11.52
N ASN A 23 -17.30 40.26 -10.30
CA ASN A 23 -16.43 40.62 -9.21
C ASN A 23 -15.32 39.56 -9.10
N SER A 24 -14.22 39.77 -9.82
CA SER A 24 -13.06 38.90 -9.76
C SER A 24 -12.46 39.18 -8.40
N ASN A 25 -12.83 38.38 -7.40
CA ASN A 25 -12.04 38.30 -6.19
C ASN A 25 -10.62 38.03 -6.65
N LYS A 26 -9.81 39.08 -6.60
CA LYS A 26 -8.39 39.00 -6.90
C LYS A 26 -7.81 38.23 -5.74
N HIS A 27 -7.66 36.92 -5.94
CA HIS A 27 -6.97 36.00 -5.05
C HIS A 27 -5.46 36.26 -5.10
N GLU A 28 -5.05 37.53 -4.98
CA GLU A 28 -3.66 37.95 -4.97
C GLU A 28 -3.04 37.50 -3.65
N GLY A 29 -2.05 36.60 -3.72
CA GLY A 29 -1.42 36.01 -2.53
C GLY A 29 -2.11 34.77 -1.97
N GLU A 30 -3.20 34.31 -2.59
CA GLU A 30 -3.90 33.07 -2.21
C GLU A 30 -3.61 31.94 -3.21
N ALA A 31 -3.64 30.72 -2.70
CA ALA A 31 -3.53 29.49 -3.45
C ALA A 31 -4.75 28.62 -3.20
N LYS A 32 -5.17 27.88 -4.22
CA LYS A 32 -6.36 27.02 -4.14
C LYS A 32 -5.94 25.61 -3.75
N THR A 33 -6.49 25.02 -2.68
CA THR A 33 -6.16 23.64 -2.29
C THR A 33 -6.41 22.67 -3.45
N PRO A 34 -5.56 21.64 -3.63
CA PRO A 34 -5.74 20.63 -4.68
C PRO A 34 -6.87 19.65 -4.29
N SER A 35 -6.72 18.35 -4.55
CA SER A 35 -7.66 17.36 -4.04
C SER A 35 -7.68 17.35 -2.50
N GLY A 36 -8.85 17.05 -1.92
CA GLY A 36 -9.05 17.00 -0.47
C GLY A 36 -8.22 15.90 0.21
N SER A 37 -8.03 16.04 1.52
CA SER A 37 -7.07 15.23 2.28
C SER A 37 -7.25 13.71 2.12
N SER A 38 -8.51 13.23 2.10
CA SER A 38 -8.83 11.81 1.93
C SER A 38 -8.40 11.24 0.58
N VAL A 39 -8.39 12.05 -0.47
CA VAL A 39 -7.96 11.67 -1.83
C VAL A 39 -6.43 11.69 -1.95
N GLN A 40 -5.75 12.49 -1.10
CA GLN A 40 -4.29 12.51 -1.08
C GLN A 40 -3.68 11.29 -0.40
N LYS A 41 -4.40 10.68 0.55
CA LYS A 41 -3.95 9.48 1.27
C LYS A 41 -3.65 8.33 0.30
N GLY A 42 -2.48 7.71 0.44
CA GLY A 42 -2.00 6.62 -0.41
C GLY A 42 -1.41 7.06 -1.76
N ARG A 43 -1.39 8.36 -2.08
CA ARG A 43 -0.66 8.86 -3.26
C ARG A 43 0.82 8.98 -2.96
N ASP A 44 1.62 9.00 -4.02
CA ASP A 44 3.05 9.35 -3.96
C ASP A 44 3.23 10.80 -3.47
N TYR A 45 3.97 10.98 -2.38
CA TYR A 45 4.16 12.29 -1.75
C TYR A 45 4.80 13.33 -2.66
N HIS A 46 5.66 12.94 -3.63
CA HIS A 46 6.22 13.88 -4.60
C HIS A 46 5.12 14.49 -5.47
N LYS A 47 4.15 13.67 -5.91
CA LYS A 47 3.01 14.16 -6.69
C LYS A 47 2.12 15.08 -5.87
N VAL A 48 1.94 14.79 -4.59
CA VAL A 48 1.16 15.66 -3.69
C VAL A 48 1.89 16.99 -3.49
N VAL A 49 3.21 16.98 -3.26
CA VAL A 49 4.03 18.20 -3.20
C VAL A 49 3.89 19.02 -4.49
N ASP A 50 3.97 18.37 -5.66
CA ASP A 50 3.86 19.05 -6.96
C ASP A 50 2.46 19.65 -7.18
N ASP A 51 1.40 18.95 -6.76
CA ASP A 51 0.04 19.48 -6.83
C ASP A 51 -0.08 20.78 -6.02
N PHE A 52 0.40 20.80 -4.77
CA PHE A 52 0.38 22.02 -3.95
C PHE A 52 1.24 23.14 -4.54
N LYS A 53 2.46 22.84 -5.02
CA LYS A 53 3.30 23.83 -5.71
C LYS A 53 2.62 24.41 -6.95
N SER A 54 1.98 23.56 -7.76
CA SER A 54 1.28 23.97 -8.99
C SER A 54 0.11 24.90 -8.72
N LYS A 55 -0.49 24.81 -7.52
CA LYS A 55 -1.56 25.69 -7.05
C LYS A 55 -1.07 27.00 -6.44
N GLY A 56 0.24 27.16 -6.26
CA GLY A 56 0.86 28.39 -5.76
C GLY A 56 1.24 28.36 -4.28
N PHE A 57 1.11 27.23 -3.58
CA PHE A 57 1.58 27.11 -2.20
C PHE A 57 3.10 27.15 -2.13
N LYS A 58 3.63 27.90 -1.15
CA LYS A 58 5.08 28.14 -1.02
C LYS A 58 5.69 27.48 0.21
N ASN A 59 4.91 27.25 1.26
CA ASN A 59 5.38 26.71 2.53
C ASN A 59 4.99 25.23 2.68
N ILE A 60 5.67 24.34 1.96
CA ILE A 60 5.39 22.90 1.95
C ILE A 60 6.53 22.15 2.64
N LYS A 61 6.19 21.37 3.66
CA LYS A 61 7.10 20.49 4.39
C LYS A 61 6.69 19.04 4.24
N THR A 62 7.66 18.15 4.37
CA THR A 62 7.43 16.71 4.36
C THR A 62 7.97 16.09 5.63
N GLU A 63 7.19 15.24 6.27
CA GLU A 63 7.58 14.49 7.47
C GLU A 63 7.64 13.00 7.14
N LYS A 64 8.77 12.39 7.46
CA LYS A 64 9.00 10.95 7.26
C LYS A 64 8.39 10.17 8.41
N LEU A 65 7.56 9.21 8.08
CA LEU A 65 7.17 8.12 8.96
C LEU A 65 8.04 6.94 8.59
N GLU A 66 9.10 6.70 9.37
CA GLU A 66 10.01 5.57 9.14
C GLU A 66 9.43 4.26 9.68
N ASP A 67 8.20 3.96 9.24
CA ASP A 67 7.38 2.84 9.68
C ASP A 67 7.23 1.77 8.61
N LEU A 68 7.81 1.97 7.41
CA LEU A 68 7.77 0.94 6.39
C LEU A 68 8.72 -0.19 6.70
N ILE A 69 8.19 -1.38 6.48
CA ILE A 69 8.87 -2.66 6.55
C ILE A 69 8.79 -3.27 5.15
N THR A 70 9.92 -3.76 4.64
CA THR A 70 10.03 -4.18 3.23
C THR A 70 9.03 -5.29 2.92
N GLY A 71 8.16 -5.08 1.93
CA GLY A 71 7.18 -6.07 1.46
C GLY A 71 5.72 -5.82 1.86
N TRP A 72 5.42 -4.77 2.61
CA TRP A 72 4.05 -4.36 2.96
C TRP A 72 3.30 -3.75 1.75
N ILE A 73 1.96 -3.72 1.80
CA ILE A 73 1.12 -3.11 0.75
C ILE A 73 1.40 -1.60 0.62
N THR A 74 1.65 -0.94 1.75
CA THR A 74 2.01 0.48 1.79
C THR A 74 3.38 0.67 1.14
N LYS A 75 3.42 1.43 0.04
CA LYS A 75 4.66 1.65 -0.72
C LYS A 75 5.48 2.77 -0.10
N ASP A 76 6.80 2.69 -0.30
CA ASP A 76 7.71 3.80 -0.02
C ASP A 76 7.26 5.07 -0.73
N GLY A 77 7.13 6.14 0.05
CA GLY A 77 6.64 7.43 -0.42
C GLY A 77 5.11 7.59 -0.40
N GLU A 78 4.32 6.63 0.08
CA GLU A 78 2.87 6.81 0.17
C GLU A 78 2.47 7.77 1.30
N VAL A 79 1.60 8.73 0.98
CA VAL A 79 1.09 9.73 1.92
C VAL A 79 0.17 9.08 2.95
N LYS A 80 0.46 9.32 4.23
CA LYS A 80 -0.40 8.96 5.36
C LYS A 80 -1.47 10.02 5.60
N GLU A 81 -1.06 11.28 5.60
CA GLU A 81 -1.85 12.44 6.02
C GLU A 81 -1.27 13.71 5.40
N VAL A 82 -2.14 14.65 5.03
CA VAL A 82 -1.77 16.00 4.63
C VAL A 82 -2.50 16.97 5.54
N SER A 83 -1.76 17.90 6.14
CA SER A 83 -2.31 19.00 6.92
C SER A 83 -2.09 20.32 6.18
N VAL A 84 -3.12 21.17 6.16
CA VAL A 84 -3.09 22.52 5.58
C VAL A 84 -3.46 23.51 6.68
N GLY A 85 -2.49 24.29 7.16
CA GLY A 85 -2.70 25.22 8.27
C GLY A 85 -3.09 24.54 9.59
N GLY A 86 -2.76 23.26 9.75
CA GLY A 86 -3.18 22.43 10.89
C GLY A 86 -4.45 21.61 10.65
N ASP A 87 -5.20 21.88 9.58
CA ASP A 87 -6.39 21.10 9.23
C ASP A 87 -6.03 19.85 8.41
N VAL A 88 -6.32 18.68 8.94
CA VAL A 88 -6.09 17.37 8.28
C VAL A 88 -7.30 16.88 7.48
N ASP A 89 -8.45 17.56 7.61
CA ASP A 89 -9.71 17.25 6.94
C ASP A 89 -10.09 18.32 5.90
N TYR A 90 -9.09 19.07 5.41
CA TYR A 90 -9.29 20.18 4.48
C TYR A 90 -10.01 19.75 3.19
N SER A 91 -10.83 20.66 2.67
CA SER A 91 -11.62 20.44 1.47
C SER A 91 -10.84 20.80 0.20
N PRO A 92 -11.16 20.15 -0.94
CA PRO A 92 -10.60 20.58 -2.22
C PRO A 92 -11.12 21.96 -2.62
N ASP A 93 -10.36 22.64 -3.49
CA ASP A 93 -10.79 23.86 -4.15
C ASP A 93 -11.07 25.06 -3.19
N GLU A 94 -10.43 25.06 -2.03
CA GLU A 94 -10.52 26.15 -1.05
C GLU A 94 -9.41 27.18 -1.28
N TRP A 95 -9.79 28.46 -1.34
CA TRP A 95 -8.83 29.56 -1.43
C TRP A 95 -8.33 29.93 -0.06
N ILE A 96 -7.02 29.80 0.15
CA ILE A 96 -6.35 30.15 1.40
C ILE A 96 -5.02 30.84 1.08
N SER A 97 -4.40 31.47 2.08
CA SER A 97 -3.09 32.11 1.91
C SER A 97 -2.07 31.12 1.31
N ALA A 98 -1.35 31.56 0.28
CA ALA A 98 -0.30 30.76 -0.38
C ALA A 98 0.89 30.43 0.55
N ASP A 99 1.05 31.20 1.63
CA ASP A 99 2.10 31.02 2.63
C ASP A 99 1.65 30.11 3.80
N THR A 100 0.39 29.65 3.79
CA THR A 100 -0.12 28.65 4.75
C THR A 100 0.76 27.41 4.72
N GLU A 101 1.14 26.93 5.91
CA GLU A 101 1.97 25.74 6.06
C GLU A 101 1.21 24.48 5.62
N VAL A 102 1.85 23.70 4.76
CA VAL A 102 1.38 22.38 4.33
C VAL A 102 2.36 21.34 4.84
N ILE A 103 1.88 20.36 5.61
CA ILE A 103 2.70 19.25 6.12
C ILE A 103 2.20 17.96 5.48
N ILE A 104 3.07 17.28 4.72
CA ILE A 104 2.78 15.99 4.09
C ILE A 104 3.54 14.90 4.84
N LYS A 105 2.82 14.08 5.60
CA LYS A 105 3.38 12.90 6.28
C LYS A 105 3.34 11.71 5.34
N TYR A 106 4.47 11.04 5.15
CA TYR A 106 4.56 9.91 4.23
C TYR A 106 5.35 8.76 4.84
N HIS A 107 4.98 7.55 4.42
CA HIS A 107 5.62 6.31 4.82
C HIS A 107 6.95 6.15 4.09
N THR A 108 8.01 5.82 4.83
CA THR A 108 9.32 5.50 4.25
C THR A 108 10.05 4.43 5.05
N PHE A 109 11.06 3.80 4.45
CA PHE A 109 11.92 2.87 5.17
C PHE A 109 12.86 3.62 6.09
N LYS A 110 13.13 3.07 7.28
CA LYS A 110 14.26 3.52 8.11
C LYS A 110 15.52 3.45 7.28
N LYS A 111 16.24 4.57 7.16
CA LYS A 111 17.60 4.54 6.66
C LYS A 111 18.49 4.12 7.83
N GLU A 112 19.25 3.05 7.67
CA GLU A 112 20.37 2.81 8.57
C GLU A 112 21.38 3.94 8.34
N ASP A 113 21.70 4.68 9.40
CA ASP A 113 22.62 5.81 9.35
C ASP A 113 24.03 5.35 8.96
N ASN A 114 24.30 5.35 7.65
CA ASN A 114 25.62 5.69 7.13
C ASN A 114 25.46 6.98 6.34
N GLU A 115 25.44 8.10 7.05
CA GLU A 115 25.55 9.43 6.47
C GLU A 115 26.88 9.55 5.69
N SER A 116 26.82 9.91 4.42
CA SER A 116 27.16 11.30 4.03
C SER A 116 26.94 11.52 2.53
N ALA A 117 26.56 12.76 2.24
CA ALA A 117 26.15 13.31 0.96
C ALA A 117 27.23 13.29 -0.14
N ALA A 118 26.79 13.23 -1.40
CA ALA A 118 27.00 14.30 -2.39
C ALA A 118 26.54 13.86 -3.79
N GLU A 119 25.68 14.67 -4.38
CA GLU A 119 25.36 14.69 -5.80
C GLU A 119 26.50 15.41 -6.55
N SER A 120 27.10 14.80 -7.58
CA SER A 120 27.64 15.50 -8.76
C SER A 120 28.11 14.52 -9.85
N GLU A 121 27.96 14.99 -11.08
CA GLU A 121 27.95 14.28 -12.35
C GLU A 121 29.33 13.82 -12.88
N ALA A 122 29.27 12.77 -13.71
CA ALA A 122 30.06 12.51 -14.93
C ALA A 122 31.61 12.38 -14.87
N LYS A 123 32.12 11.15 -15.04
CA LYS A 123 32.70 10.62 -16.30
C LYS A 123 33.44 9.28 -16.09
N ASP A 124 33.02 8.31 -16.91
CA ASP A 124 33.81 7.33 -17.68
C ASP A 124 35.15 6.77 -17.12
N ASN A 125 35.12 5.46 -16.83
CA ASN A 125 35.88 4.39 -17.51
C ASN A 125 36.67 3.42 -16.60
N SER A 126 36.41 2.12 -16.87
CA SER A 126 37.29 0.95 -16.71
C SER A 126 37.51 0.32 -15.33
N ASN A 127 36.74 -0.76 -15.14
CA ASN A 127 37.16 -2.09 -14.68
C ASN A 127 38.01 -2.18 -13.40
N ALA A 128 37.34 -2.38 -12.27
CA ALA A 128 37.88 -3.03 -11.10
C ALA A 128 36.82 -3.99 -10.54
N GLU A 129 37.25 -5.20 -10.20
CA GLU A 129 36.46 -6.35 -9.74
C GLU A 129 35.34 -5.95 -8.77
N LYS A 130 34.12 -6.43 -9.07
CA LYS A 130 32.98 -6.45 -8.15
C LYS A 130 33.41 -7.03 -6.80
N PRO A 131 33.31 -6.28 -5.69
CA PRO A 131 33.25 -6.89 -4.37
C PRO A 131 31.94 -7.69 -4.32
N LYS A 132 32.06 -8.99 -4.10
CA LYS A 132 30.92 -9.86 -3.76
C LYS A 132 30.41 -9.38 -2.40
N VAL A 133 29.39 -8.52 -2.42
CA VAL A 133 28.64 -8.15 -1.22
C VAL A 133 27.95 -9.41 -0.71
N GLU A 134 28.57 -10.08 0.27
CA GLU A 134 27.90 -11.09 1.06
C GLU A 134 26.78 -10.40 1.84
N LYS A 135 25.54 -10.60 1.38
CA LYS A 135 24.35 -10.21 2.12
C LYS A 135 24.40 -10.83 3.52
N PRO A 136 24.00 -10.12 4.58
CA PRO A 136 23.85 -10.73 5.89
C PRO A 136 22.89 -11.91 5.77
N LYS A 137 23.26 -13.05 6.35
CA LYS A 137 22.44 -14.25 6.38
C LYS A 137 21.21 -13.95 7.25
N VAL A 138 20.12 -13.52 6.62
CA VAL A 138 18.83 -13.32 7.30
C VAL A 138 18.39 -14.70 7.80
N GLU A 139 18.38 -14.88 9.12
CA GLU A 139 18.00 -16.14 9.75
C GLU A 139 16.50 -16.40 9.59
N ILE A 140 16.16 -17.57 9.04
CA ILE A 140 14.80 -18.09 8.91
C ILE A 140 14.35 -18.64 10.27
N LEU A 141 13.17 -18.23 10.71
CA LEU A 141 12.57 -18.68 11.95
C LEU A 141 11.80 -19.99 11.72
N THR A 142 12.11 -21.00 12.51
CA THR A 142 11.52 -22.34 12.48
C THR A 142 10.96 -22.67 13.86
N VAL A 143 10.19 -23.75 13.98
CA VAL A 143 9.72 -24.24 15.28
C VAL A 143 10.87 -24.63 16.23
N ASP A 144 12.04 -24.98 15.67
CA ASP A 144 13.21 -25.41 16.45
C ASP A 144 14.00 -24.23 17.04
N ASN A 145 14.05 -23.09 16.34
CA ASN A 145 14.79 -21.89 16.79
C ASN A 145 13.89 -20.74 17.30
N CYS A 146 12.57 -20.83 17.16
CA CYS A 146 11.62 -19.80 17.58
C CYS A 146 10.46 -20.40 18.38
N LYS A 147 10.56 -20.34 19.72
CA LYS A 147 9.54 -20.84 20.65
C LYS A 147 8.17 -20.18 20.43
N GLU A 148 8.15 -18.87 20.15
CA GLU A 148 6.92 -18.12 19.90
C GLU A 148 6.23 -18.58 18.60
N LEU A 149 7.01 -18.95 17.56
CA LEU A 149 6.45 -19.56 16.36
C LEU A 149 5.82 -20.92 16.69
N ALA A 150 6.52 -21.77 17.43
CA ALA A 150 5.98 -23.06 17.85
C ALA A 150 4.68 -22.94 18.68
N GLU A 151 4.61 -21.92 19.55
CA GLU A 151 3.41 -21.61 20.35
C GLU A 151 2.24 -21.19 19.46
N ILE A 152 2.43 -20.22 18.56
CA ILE A 152 1.34 -19.79 17.68
C ILE A 152 0.92 -20.90 16.72
N LEU A 153 1.80 -21.77 16.23
CA LEU A 153 1.40 -22.88 15.34
C LEU A 153 0.60 -23.98 16.06
N SER A 154 0.70 -24.03 17.40
CA SER A 154 0.07 -25.06 18.23
C SER A 154 -1.22 -24.58 18.92
N THR A 155 -1.48 -23.27 18.98
CA THR A 155 -2.67 -22.74 19.66
C THR A 155 -3.96 -23.27 19.03
N LYS A 156 -5.01 -23.39 19.84
CA LYS A 156 -6.36 -23.78 19.41
C LYS A 156 -7.33 -22.60 19.37
N ASP A 157 -6.90 -21.46 19.87
CA ASP A 157 -7.64 -20.22 19.78
C ASP A 157 -7.12 -19.40 18.59
N GLU A 158 -7.92 -19.29 17.54
CA GLU A 158 -7.58 -18.54 16.33
C GLU A 158 -7.47 -17.02 16.58
N SER A 159 -7.95 -16.54 17.72
CA SER A 159 -7.90 -15.13 18.15
C SER A 159 -6.96 -14.89 19.33
N ASP A 160 -6.10 -15.87 19.64
CA ASP A 160 -5.12 -15.77 20.72
C ASP A 160 -4.26 -14.49 20.55
N PRO A 161 -4.15 -13.62 21.58
CA PRO A 161 -3.34 -12.40 21.50
C PRO A 161 -1.90 -12.63 21.05
N LEU A 162 -1.34 -13.81 21.33
CA LEU A 162 0.01 -14.20 20.87
C LEU A 162 0.16 -14.14 19.35
N ILE A 163 -0.92 -14.35 18.60
CA ILE A 163 -0.92 -14.28 17.13
C ILE A 163 -0.62 -12.86 16.66
N LYS A 164 -1.30 -11.87 17.26
CA LYS A 164 -1.09 -10.45 16.96
C LYS A 164 0.31 -10.02 17.38
N GLU A 165 0.72 -10.39 18.60
CA GLU A 165 2.05 -10.06 19.12
C GLU A 165 3.16 -10.64 18.24
N PHE A 166 3.01 -11.89 17.80
CA PHE A 166 3.94 -12.54 16.88
C PHE A 166 3.99 -11.81 15.53
N ALA A 167 2.85 -11.52 14.92
CA ALA A 167 2.78 -10.81 13.64
C ALA A 167 3.49 -9.44 13.71
N GLN A 168 3.26 -8.68 14.78
CA GLN A 168 3.89 -7.37 14.99
C GLN A 168 5.41 -7.49 15.22
N LYS A 169 5.83 -8.44 16.05
CA LYS A 169 7.23 -8.62 16.43
C LYS A 169 8.09 -9.13 15.29
N TYR A 170 7.55 -10.03 14.47
CA TYR A 170 8.28 -10.70 13.40
C TYR A 170 7.91 -10.19 12.00
N ALA A 171 7.15 -9.11 11.88
CA ALA A 171 6.86 -8.46 10.59
C ALA A 171 8.13 -8.29 9.74
N GLY A 172 8.08 -8.74 8.48
CA GLY A 172 9.20 -8.72 7.55
C GLY A 172 10.23 -9.83 7.74
N ARG A 173 10.14 -10.64 8.81
CA ARG A 173 10.99 -11.82 9.00
C ARG A 173 10.43 -13.00 8.22
N THR A 174 11.32 -13.90 7.81
CA THR A 174 10.93 -15.15 7.16
C THR A 174 10.72 -16.25 8.19
N ILE A 175 9.59 -16.93 8.09
CA ILE A 175 9.25 -18.13 8.86
C ILE A 175 9.21 -19.35 7.94
N GLU A 176 9.50 -20.52 8.51
CA GLU A 176 9.47 -21.81 7.84
C GLU A 176 8.71 -22.82 8.71
N PHE A 177 7.71 -23.45 8.10
CA PHE A 177 6.83 -24.41 8.78
C PHE A 177 6.11 -25.31 7.78
N ASP A 178 5.59 -26.44 8.27
CA ASP A 178 4.72 -27.31 7.50
C ASP A 178 3.26 -26.87 7.65
N GLY A 179 2.50 -26.90 6.55
CA GLY A 179 1.10 -26.49 6.54
C GLY A 179 0.28 -27.17 5.44
N ASN A 180 -0.96 -26.70 5.29
CA ASN A 180 -1.88 -27.18 4.28
C ASN A 180 -2.78 -26.09 3.71
N THR A 181 -3.24 -26.28 2.48
CA THR A 181 -4.23 -25.40 1.84
C THR A 181 -5.65 -25.75 2.30
N ALA A 182 -6.20 -24.95 3.21
CA ALA A 182 -7.51 -25.20 3.80
C ALA A 182 -8.66 -24.69 2.92
N TYR A 183 -8.48 -23.53 2.29
CA TYR A 183 -9.47 -22.91 1.42
C TYR A 183 -8.78 -22.08 0.33
N VAL A 184 -9.43 -21.97 -0.83
CA VAL A 184 -8.98 -21.17 -1.96
C VAL A 184 -10.17 -20.44 -2.57
N SER A 185 -10.02 -19.14 -2.80
CA SER A 185 -10.98 -18.34 -3.57
C SER A 185 -10.27 -17.43 -4.55
N ASN A 186 -10.97 -17.01 -5.60
CA ASN A 186 -10.49 -15.91 -6.44
C ASN A 186 -10.35 -14.64 -5.60
N HIS A 187 -9.28 -13.88 -5.86
CA HIS A 187 -9.13 -12.54 -5.29
C HIS A 187 -10.05 -11.59 -6.05
N GLY A 188 -11.13 -11.14 -5.41
CA GLY A 188 -12.14 -10.29 -6.05
C GLY A 188 -12.70 -10.91 -7.34
N ASN A 189 -12.53 -10.23 -8.48
CA ASN A 189 -12.98 -10.68 -9.80
C ASN A 189 -11.85 -11.21 -10.70
N TYR A 190 -10.62 -11.32 -10.18
CA TYR A 190 -9.49 -11.83 -10.95
C TYR A 190 -9.61 -13.34 -11.15
N LYS A 191 -9.39 -13.81 -12.38
CA LYS A 191 -9.45 -15.24 -12.72
C LYS A 191 -8.19 -16.03 -12.34
N THR A 192 -7.07 -15.34 -12.16
CA THR A 192 -5.73 -15.93 -11.98
C THR A 192 -5.05 -15.48 -10.69
N ARG A 193 -5.75 -14.71 -9.86
CA ARG A 193 -5.29 -14.26 -8.54
C ARG A 193 -6.20 -14.89 -7.51
N PHE A 194 -5.62 -15.35 -6.42
CA PHE A 194 -6.32 -16.13 -5.42
C PHE A 194 -5.95 -15.67 -4.01
N ASP A 195 -6.89 -15.87 -3.10
CA ASP A 195 -6.67 -15.81 -1.67
C ASP A 195 -6.68 -17.25 -1.13
N TYR A 196 -5.61 -17.62 -0.45
CA TYR A 196 -5.43 -18.94 0.15
C TYR A 196 -5.52 -18.85 1.66
N LEU A 197 -6.35 -19.69 2.27
CA LEU A 197 -6.30 -19.95 3.71
C LEU A 197 -5.38 -21.15 3.95
N ILE A 198 -4.42 -20.97 4.85
CA ILE A 198 -3.40 -21.94 5.19
C ILE A 198 -3.49 -22.28 6.67
N TYR A 199 -3.48 -23.57 7.00
CA TYR A 199 -3.35 -24.05 8.37
C TYR A 199 -1.99 -24.70 8.61
N ALA A 200 -1.56 -24.72 9.87
CA ALA A 200 -0.36 -25.43 10.28
C ALA A 200 -0.58 -26.95 10.26
N GLY A 201 0.46 -27.70 9.91
CA GLY A 201 0.45 -29.16 9.84
C GLY A 201 -0.29 -29.73 8.63
N ASP A 202 -0.46 -31.06 8.64
CA ASP A 202 -1.10 -31.78 7.54
C ASP A 202 -2.61 -31.51 7.46
N TYR A 203 -3.14 -31.57 6.23
CA TYR A 203 -4.55 -31.34 5.96
C TYR A 203 -5.44 -32.31 6.74
N SER A 204 -6.41 -31.74 7.44
CA SER A 204 -7.44 -32.49 8.16
C SER A 204 -8.77 -31.77 8.06
N LYS A 205 -9.85 -32.55 7.97
CA LYS A 205 -11.22 -32.02 7.90
C LYS A 205 -11.81 -31.73 9.28
N THR A 206 -11.15 -32.17 10.35
CA THR A 206 -11.72 -32.17 11.71
C THR A 206 -10.78 -31.55 12.75
N THR A 207 -9.53 -31.29 12.39
CA THR A 207 -8.53 -30.77 13.31
C THR A 207 -7.66 -29.73 12.62
N PHE A 208 -7.49 -28.59 13.26
CA PHE A 208 -6.52 -27.58 12.86
C PHE A 208 -5.93 -26.93 14.12
N SER A 209 -4.85 -26.18 13.94
CA SER A 209 -4.23 -25.35 14.97
C SER A 209 -3.55 -24.16 14.33
N GLY A 210 -3.30 -23.18 15.18
CA GLY A 210 -2.62 -21.96 14.85
C GLY A 210 -3.50 -20.93 14.14
N PRO A 211 -2.86 -19.88 13.60
CA PRO A 211 -3.56 -18.78 12.98
C PRO A 211 -4.26 -19.20 11.69
N ASN A 212 -5.28 -18.43 11.30
CA ASN A 212 -5.78 -18.44 9.93
C ASN A 212 -4.78 -17.72 9.02
N PHE A 213 -3.71 -18.42 8.61
CA PHE A 213 -2.72 -17.81 7.72
C PHE A 213 -3.33 -17.55 6.34
N GLN A 214 -2.92 -16.45 5.71
CA GLN A 214 -3.42 -16.07 4.39
C GLN A 214 -2.28 -15.75 3.44
N PHE A 215 -2.30 -16.36 2.25
CA PHE A 215 -1.65 -15.76 1.07
C PHE A 215 -2.70 -14.98 0.30
N ARG A 216 -2.60 -13.64 0.34
CA ARG A 216 -3.59 -12.75 -0.26
C ARG A 216 -3.13 -12.26 -1.62
N ASP A 217 -4.05 -12.23 -2.58
CA ASP A 217 -3.80 -11.74 -3.94
C ASP A 217 -2.51 -12.34 -4.53
N VAL A 218 -2.47 -13.66 -4.68
CA VAL A 218 -1.31 -14.37 -5.25
C VAL A 218 -1.72 -15.12 -6.50
N ASN A 219 -0.86 -15.12 -7.51
CA ASN A 219 -1.01 -15.99 -8.68
C ASN A 219 -0.11 -17.24 -8.52
N TYR A 220 -0.30 -18.23 -9.40
CA TYR A 220 0.44 -19.49 -9.33
C TYR A 220 1.97 -19.33 -9.33
N ASN A 221 2.52 -18.36 -10.06
CA ASN A 221 3.95 -18.12 -10.13
C ASN A 221 4.51 -17.46 -8.86
N ASP A 222 3.70 -16.66 -8.16
CA ASP A 222 4.09 -16.00 -6.90
C ASP A 222 4.32 -17.00 -5.76
N LEU A 223 3.75 -18.21 -5.87
CA LEU A 223 3.91 -19.27 -4.87
C LEU A 223 5.29 -19.94 -4.94
N HIS A 224 6.02 -19.76 -6.04
CA HIS A 224 7.34 -20.38 -6.26
C HIS A 224 7.33 -21.88 -5.91
N LEU A 225 6.39 -22.63 -6.50
CA LEU A 225 6.18 -24.04 -6.20
C LEU A 225 7.42 -24.87 -6.56
N THR A 226 7.81 -25.77 -5.65
CA THR A 226 8.96 -26.68 -5.82
C THR A 226 8.62 -28.09 -5.31
N GLY A 227 9.54 -29.04 -5.57
CA GLY A 227 9.40 -30.44 -5.18
C GLY A 227 9.00 -31.35 -6.33
N ASP A 228 8.88 -32.64 -6.03
CA ASP A 228 8.36 -33.61 -6.97
C ASP A 228 6.83 -33.51 -7.00
N ASN A 229 6.20 -33.73 -8.15
CA ASN A 229 4.73 -33.67 -8.34
C ASN A 229 4.07 -32.30 -8.09
N VAL A 230 4.72 -31.21 -8.50
CA VAL A 230 4.09 -29.88 -8.52
C VAL A 230 2.78 -29.92 -9.34
N PRO A 231 1.61 -29.61 -8.75
CA PRO A 231 0.32 -29.77 -9.42
C PRO A 231 0.05 -28.61 -10.40
N ASP A 232 -0.68 -28.88 -11.48
CA ASP A 232 -1.11 -27.84 -12.44
C ASP A 232 -1.98 -26.75 -11.80
N THR A 233 -2.65 -27.09 -10.70
CA THR A 233 -3.45 -26.16 -9.91
C THR A 233 -3.10 -26.28 -8.43
N PHE A 234 -2.88 -25.15 -7.78
CA PHE A 234 -2.71 -25.09 -6.34
C PHE A 234 -4.08 -24.93 -5.68
N GLY A 235 -4.65 -26.05 -5.24
CA GLY A 235 -6.03 -26.15 -4.71
C GLY A 235 -6.09 -26.54 -3.23
N VAL A 236 -7.29 -26.81 -2.73
CA VAL A 236 -7.54 -27.25 -1.34
C VAL A 236 -7.02 -28.66 -1.09
N GLY A 237 -6.53 -28.94 0.12
CA GLY A 237 -6.17 -30.28 0.57
C GLY A 237 -4.71 -30.67 0.36
N LEU A 238 -3.86 -29.73 -0.06
CA LEU A 238 -2.46 -29.98 -0.33
C LEU A 238 -1.64 -29.82 0.95
N ASN A 239 -0.79 -30.81 1.23
CA ASN A 239 0.24 -30.70 2.25
C ASN A 239 1.47 -30.01 1.64
N ILE A 240 1.99 -29.01 2.34
CA ILE A 240 3.03 -28.13 1.84
C ILE A 240 4.03 -27.80 2.93
N HIS A 241 5.27 -27.60 2.51
CA HIS A 241 6.32 -27.01 3.33
C HIS A 241 6.49 -25.55 2.89
N ILE A 242 6.34 -24.63 3.82
CA ILE A 242 6.16 -23.21 3.56
C ILE A 242 7.39 -22.45 4.05
N ILE A 243 7.95 -21.63 3.17
CA ILE A 243 8.85 -20.53 3.54
C ILE A 243 8.14 -19.25 3.11
N ALA A 244 7.85 -18.38 4.07
CA ALA A 244 7.08 -17.16 3.83
C ALA A 244 7.53 -16.01 4.74
N THR A 245 7.36 -14.79 4.25
CA THR A 245 7.60 -13.58 5.05
C THR A 245 6.35 -13.21 5.82
N VAL A 246 6.51 -12.92 7.11
CA VAL A 246 5.45 -12.43 8.00
C VAL A 246 5.01 -11.03 7.56
N GLU A 247 3.71 -10.85 7.31
CA GLU A 247 3.13 -9.54 7.02
C GLU A 247 2.35 -9.02 8.24
N GLU A 248 1.03 -8.96 8.17
CA GLU A 248 0.16 -8.38 9.19
C GLU A 248 -0.89 -9.37 9.71
N TYR A 249 -1.36 -9.15 10.93
CA TYR A 249 -2.56 -9.78 11.46
C TYR A 249 -3.71 -8.78 11.52
N SER A 250 -4.85 -9.13 10.92
CA SER A 250 -6.05 -8.30 10.92
C SER A 250 -7.03 -8.78 12.00
N GLU A 251 -7.13 -8.06 13.10
CA GLU A 251 -8.08 -8.36 14.18
C GLU A 251 -9.54 -8.33 13.71
N THR A 252 -9.86 -7.57 12.66
CA THR A 252 -11.22 -7.51 12.11
C THR A 252 -11.61 -8.78 11.37
N SER A 253 -10.67 -9.40 10.67
CA SER A 253 -10.94 -10.62 9.87
C SER A 253 -10.44 -11.90 10.52
N GLY A 254 -9.57 -11.81 11.53
CA GLY A 254 -8.86 -12.95 12.12
C GLY A 254 -7.78 -13.54 11.21
N LEU A 255 -7.43 -12.88 10.10
CA LEU A 255 -6.48 -13.38 9.10
C LEU A 255 -5.07 -12.90 9.38
N PHE A 256 -4.12 -13.84 9.38
CA PHE A 256 -2.70 -13.58 9.49
C PHE A 256 -2.04 -13.70 8.12
N GLN A 257 -1.76 -12.57 7.49
CA GLN A 257 -1.16 -12.53 6.16
C GLN A 257 0.32 -12.88 6.17
N LEU A 258 0.69 -13.68 5.17
CA LEU A 258 2.04 -14.07 4.85
C LEU A 258 2.29 -13.82 3.36
N LYS A 259 3.53 -13.49 3.02
CA LYS A 259 3.99 -13.43 1.63
C LYS A 259 4.77 -14.70 1.28
N PRO A 260 4.32 -15.51 0.30
CA PRO A 260 5.05 -16.71 -0.08
C PRO A 260 6.44 -16.35 -0.61
N VAL A 261 7.46 -17.10 -0.17
CA VAL A 261 8.83 -17.04 -0.70
C VAL A 261 9.15 -18.31 -1.48
N SER A 262 8.78 -19.46 -0.92
CA SER A 262 8.90 -20.77 -1.58
C SER A 262 7.93 -21.74 -0.93
N ILE A 263 7.19 -22.50 -1.75
CA ILE A 263 6.28 -23.53 -1.27
C ILE A 263 6.71 -24.85 -1.89
N LYS A 264 7.07 -25.82 -1.06
CA LYS A 264 7.48 -27.15 -1.51
C LYS A 264 6.35 -28.15 -1.26
N MET A 265 5.99 -28.93 -2.27
CA MET A 265 5.01 -30.01 -2.15
C MET A 265 5.54 -31.12 -1.21
N ARG A 266 4.67 -31.65 -0.35
CA ARG A 266 4.96 -32.75 0.59
C ARG A 266 4.17 -34.01 0.23
#